data_AF-A0A8J6XWD1-F1
#
_entry.id   AF-A0A8J6XWD1-F1
#
_cell.length_a   1.000
_cell.length_b   1.000
_cell.length_c   1.000
_cell.angle_alpha   90.00
_cell.angle_beta   90.00
_cell.angle_gamma   90.00
#
_symmetry.space_group_name_H-M   'P 1'
#
loop_
_entity.id
_entity.type
_entity.pdbx_description
1 polymer ?
#
loop_
_entity_poly.entity_id
_entity_poly.type
_entity_poly.pdbx_seq_one_letter_code
_entity_poly.pdbx_strand_id
1 'polypeptide(L)'
;MLEEKDGWFVVNVKDGHCPAGVSHVFVGAGDGPCAILMIGHHPEKHDLFYPESELARKYGAESPESTPDPRVAYADVERPTPMDRSPEWPLKTP
;
A
#
# COMPACT_ATOMS: atom_id res chain seq x y z
N MET A 1 0.38 12.21 -23.57
CA MET A 1 -0.62 11.10 -23.59
C MET A 1 -0.31 10.31 -22.34
N LEU A 2 -1.20 10.47 -21.36
CA LEU A 2 -1.01 10.20 -19.94
C LEU A 2 -0.71 8.73 -19.66
N GLU A 3 0.13 8.48 -18.65
CA GLU A 3 -0.09 7.42 -17.65
C GLU A 3 0.87 7.66 -16.48
N GLU A 4 0.55 8.67 -15.66
CA GLU A 4 0.91 8.65 -14.24
C GLU A 4 0.12 7.49 -13.63
N LYS A 5 0.83 6.47 -13.14
CA LYS A 5 0.21 5.30 -12.53
C LYS A 5 0.41 5.40 -11.03
N ASP A 6 -0.65 5.85 -10.36
CA ASP A 6 -0.83 5.86 -8.92
C ASP A 6 -0.85 4.43 -8.40
N GLY A 7 0.34 3.89 -8.11
CA GLY A 7 0.50 2.61 -7.45
C GLY A 7 0.28 2.76 -5.94
N TRP A 8 -0.81 2.18 -5.43
CA TRP A 8 -1.05 2.04 -4.00
C TRP A 8 -0.44 0.72 -3.51
N PHE A 9 0.26 0.77 -2.38
CA PHE A 9 0.84 -0.43 -1.75
C PHE A 9 0.47 -0.46 -0.26
N VAL A 10 0.04 -1.61 0.23
CA VAL A 10 -0.17 -1.85 1.66
C VAL A 10 1.14 -2.33 2.27
N VAL A 11 1.57 -1.72 3.37
CA VAL A 11 2.79 -2.11 4.10
C VAL A 11 2.62 -1.78 5.60
N ASN A 12 3.49 -2.31 6.49
CA ASN A 12 3.42 -2.12 7.96
C ASN A 12 4.53 -1.19 8.54
N VAL A 13 4.17 -0.03 9.13
CA VAL A 13 5.11 1.03 9.60
C VAL A 13 5.37 1.06 11.11
N LYS A 14 6.50 1.68 11.51
CA LYS A 14 6.97 1.84 12.90
C LYS A 14 6.59 3.16 13.57
N ASP A 15 6.42 4.24 12.81
CA ASP A 15 6.18 5.58 13.38
C ASP A 15 4.72 6.07 13.22
N GLY A 16 3.87 5.27 12.58
CA GLY A 16 2.47 5.14 12.93
C GLY A 16 2.33 3.83 13.70
N HIS A 17 1.85 3.85 14.94
CA HIS A 17 1.61 2.59 15.63
C HIS A 17 0.53 1.84 14.85
N CYS A 18 0.94 0.79 14.14
CA CYS A 18 0.05 -0.13 13.45
C CYS A 18 -0.01 -1.43 14.24
N PRO A 19 -0.83 -1.52 15.30
CA PRO A 19 -0.94 -2.74 16.07
C PRO A 19 -1.36 -3.92 15.18
N ALA A 20 -0.82 -5.10 15.47
CA ALA A 20 -1.22 -6.30 14.77
C ALA A 20 -2.74 -6.54 14.90
N GLY A 21 -3.37 -6.98 13.81
CA GLY A 21 -4.80 -7.28 13.77
C GLY A 21 -5.73 -6.06 13.71
N VAL A 22 -5.19 -4.85 13.62
CA VAL A 22 -5.98 -3.63 13.36
C VAL A 22 -5.92 -3.31 11.87
N SER A 23 -7.04 -2.86 11.30
CA SER A 23 -7.10 -2.44 9.90
C SER A 23 -6.40 -1.09 9.72
N HIS A 24 -5.51 -1.01 8.75
CA HIS A 24 -4.80 0.21 8.38
C HIS A 24 -5.00 0.50 6.90
N VAL A 25 -5.21 1.76 6.56
CA VAL A 25 -5.26 2.26 5.19
C VAL A 25 -4.41 3.52 5.12
N PHE A 26 -3.56 3.62 4.11
CA PHE A 26 -2.73 4.81 3.87
C PHE A 26 -3.09 5.38 2.51
N VAL A 27 -3.34 6.69 2.48
CA VAL A 27 -3.66 7.44 1.26
C VAL A 27 -2.73 8.63 1.24
N GLY A 28 -1.90 8.71 0.20
CA GLY A 28 -1.05 9.86 -0.09
C GLY A 28 -1.92 11.07 -0.45
N ALA A 29 -1.56 12.25 0.05
CA ALA A 29 -2.26 13.49 -0.24
C ALA A 29 -1.61 14.24 -1.41
N GLY A 30 -2.43 14.88 -2.24
CA GLY A 30 -1.99 15.67 -3.39
C GLY A 30 -1.72 14.81 -4.63
N ASP A 31 -1.15 15.44 -5.66
CA ASP A 31 -0.94 14.85 -6.99
C ASP A 31 0.49 14.29 -7.19
N GLY A 32 1.30 14.29 -6.13
CA GLY A 32 2.71 13.90 -6.19
C GLY A 32 2.99 12.53 -5.57
N PRO A 33 4.17 11.95 -5.85
CA PRO A 33 4.55 10.67 -5.27
C PRO A 33 4.61 10.74 -3.74
N CYS A 34 4.01 9.75 -3.07
CA CYS A 34 4.08 9.56 -1.63
C CYS A 34 4.96 8.34 -1.32
N ALA A 35 5.92 8.50 -0.41
CA ALA A 35 6.77 7.40 0.05
C ALA A 35 6.51 7.12 1.53
N ILE A 36 6.39 5.84 1.88
CA ILE A 36 6.18 5.37 3.26
C ILE A 36 7.28 4.37 3.61
N LEU A 37 8.12 4.68 4.61
CA LEU A 37 9.16 3.77 5.11
C LEU A 37 8.63 2.98 6.30
N MET A 38 8.60 1.66 6.16
CA MET A 38 7.85 0.74 7.00
C MET A 38 8.79 -0.23 7.74
N ILE A 39 8.75 -0.29 9.08
CA ILE A 39 9.59 -1.20 9.88
C ILE A 39 8.72 -1.92 10.94
N GLY A 40 8.70 -3.25 10.90
CA GLY A 40 7.91 -4.06 11.82
C GLY A 40 8.49 -5.46 12.00
N HIS A 41 7.94 -6.19 12.98
CA HIS A 41 8.23 -7.62 13.10
C HIS A 41 7.52 -8.40 11.99
N HIS A 42 8.25 -9.27 11.30
CA HIS A 42 7.72 -10.10 10.22
C HIS A 42 7.70 -11.57 10.65
N PRO A 43 6.57 -12.08 11.16
CA PRO A 43 6.47 -13.48 11.59
C PRO A 43 6.51 -14.43 10.38
N GLU A 44 6.95 -15.68 10.57
CA GLU A 44 6.94 -16.68 9.49
C GLU A 44 5.52 -17.05 9.02
N LYS A 45 4.54 -16.95 9.93
CA LYS A 45 3.12 -17.13 9.62
C LYS A 45 2.42 -15.79 9.64
N HIS A 46 1.78 -15.46 8.52
CA HIS A 46 0.94 -14.29 8.40
C HIS A 46 -0.53 -14.70 8.51
N ASP A 47 -1.24 -14.09 9.45
CA ASP A 47 -2.69 -14.11 9.50
C ASP A 47 -3.16 -12.73 9.04
N LEU A 48 -3.53 -12.61 7.77
CA LEU A 48 -3.91 -11.37 7.13
C LEU A 48 -5.33 -11.50 6.60
N PHE A 49 -6.13 -10.46 6.82
CA PHE A 49 -7.45 -10.33 6.26
C PHE A 49 -7.63 -8.91 5.74
N TYR A 50 -8.16 -8.79 4.52
CA TYR A 50 -8.44 -7.53 3.85
C TYR A 50 -9.96 -7.30 3.92
N PRO A 51 -10.48 -6.58 4.92
CA PRO A 51 -11.91 -6.38 5.08
C PRO A 51 -12.45 -5.30 4.15
N GLU A 52 -13.75 -5.38 3.87
CA GLU A 52 -14.49 -4.25 3.30
C GLU A 52 -14.42 -3.02 4.22
N SER A 53 -14.33 -1.84 3.61
CA SER A 53 -14.24 -0.57 4.32
C SER A 53 -14.74 0.57 3.45
N GLU A 54 -15.87 1.17 3.86
CA GLU A 54 -16.43 2.32 3.14
C GLU A 54 -15.43 3.48 3.03
N LEU A 55 -14.59 3.66 4.06
CA LEU A 55 -13.55 4.69 4.06
C LEU A 55 -12.43 4.36 3.08
N ALA A 56 -11.97 3.10 3.03
CA ALA A 56 -10.96 2.67 2.06
C ALA A 56 -11.48 2.81 0.63
N ARG A 57 -12.72 2.38 0.39
CA ARG A 57 -13.40 2.47 -0.91
C ARG A 57 -13.50 3.91 -1.40
N LYS A 58 -13.84 4.84 -0.51
CA LYS A 58 -13.91 6.28 -0.82
C LYS A 58 -12.62 6.82 -1.43
N TYR A 59 -11.47 6.25 -1.05
CA TYR A 59 -10.15 6.66 -1.54
C TYR A 59 -9.53 5.66 -2.53
N GLY A 60 -10.28 4.67 -3.03
CA GLY A 60 -9.77 3.67 -3.97
C GLY A 60 -8.69 2.75 -3.38
N ALA A 61 -8.67 2.60 -2.05
CA ALA A 61 -7.69 1.79 -1.31
C ALA A 61 -8.31 0.50 -0.73
N GLU A 62 -9.53 0.15 -1.14
CA GLU A 62 -10.18 -1.12 -0.78
C GLU A 62 -9.71 -2.23 -1.72
N SER A 63 -9.66 -3.45 -1.21
CA SER A 63 -9.51 -4.63 -2.06
C SER A 63 -10.76 -4.87 -2.93
N PRO A 64 -10.65 -5.52 -4.10
CA PRO A 64 -11.82 -5.91 -4.88
C PRO A 64 -12.88 -6.70 -4.09
N GLU A 65 -12.43 -7.55 -3.16
CA GLU A 65 -13.30 -8.40 -2.34
C GLU A 65 -12.70 -8.62 -0.94
N SER A 66 -13.56 -8.81 0.05
CA SER A 66 -13.13 -9.19 1.41
C SER A 66 -12.46 -10.56 1.40
N THR A 67 -11.18 -10.66 1.76
CA THR A 67 -10.41 -11.89 1.51
C THR A 67 -9.20 -12.07 2.43
N PRO A 68 -8.78 -13.31 2.73
CA PRO A 68 -7.46 -13.60 3.29
C PRO A 68 -6.38 -13.84 2.22
N ASP A 69 -6.73 -13.91 0.93
CA ASP A 69 -5.79 -14.24 -0.15
C ASP A 69 -5.18 -12.98 -0.77
N PRO A 70 -3.86 -12.73 -0.62
CA PRO A 70 -3.22 -11.55 -1.19
C PRO A 70 -3.35 -11.44 -2.71
N ARG A 71 -3.49 -12.56 -3.44
CA ARG A 71 -3.63 -12.53 -4.90
C ARG A 71 -4.99 -12.00 -5.33
N VAL A 72 -6.02 -12.21 -4.52
CA VAL A 72 -7.34 -11.58 -4.70
C VAL A 72 -7.25 -10.13 -4.22
N ALA A 73 -6.57 -9.92 -3.08
CA ALA A 73 -6.46 -8.61 -2.47
C ALA A 73 -5.89 -7.54 -3.40
N TYR A 74 -4.92 -7.95 -4.23
CA TYR A 74 -4.16 -7.12 -5.17
C TYR A 74 -4.46 -7.44 -6.65
N ALA A 75 -5.62 -8.03 -6.96
CA ALA A 75 -5.92 -8.46 -8.32
C ALA A 75 -6.08 -7.29 -9.31
N ASP A 76 -6.39 -6.10 -8.82
CA ASP A 76 -6.65 -4.87 -9.57
C ASP A 76 -5.48 -3.87 -9.54
N VAL A 77 -4.41 -4.14 -8.79
CA VAL A 77 -3.21 -3.31 -8.76
C VAL A 77 -2.11 -3.87 -9.66
N GLU A 78 -1.39 -2.98 -10.33
CA GLU A 78 -0.26 -3.38 -11.15
C GLU A 78 0.87 -3.95 -10.28
N ARG A 79 1.46 -5.07 -10.71
CA ARG A 79 2.52 -5.73 -9.95
C ARG A 79 3.77 -4.83 -9.94
N PRO A 80 4.44 -4.67 -8.78
CA PRO A 80 5.69 -3.94 -8.72
C PRO A 80 6.71 -4.53 -9.69
N THR A 81 7.28 -3.67 -10.53
CA THR A 81 8.43 -4.03 -11.37
C THR A 81 9.72 -3.62 -10.66
N PRO A 82 10.80 -4.40 -10.79
CA PRO A 82 12.11 -3.96 -10.30
C PRO A 82 12.50 -2.64 -10.95
N MET A 83 12.93 -1.67 -10.16
CA MET A 83 13.54 -0.45 -10.70
C MET A 83 15.02 -0.69 -10.97
N ASP A 84 15.48 -0.34 -12.18
CA ASP A 84 16.90 -0.47 -12.57
C ASP A 84 17.84 0.38 -11.69
N ARG A 85 17.31 1.47 -11.12
CA ARG A 85 18.05 2.35 -10.21
C ARG A 85 17.12 2.81 -9.10
N SER A 86 17.56 2.67 -7.84
CA SER A 86 16.87 3.30 -6.72
C SER A 86 16.88 4.82 -6.90
N PRO A 87 15.74 5.51 -6.74
CA PRO A 87 15.71 6.95 -6.85
C PRO A 87 16.62 7.59 -5.79
N GLU A 88 17.24 8.71 -6.15
CA GLU A 88 18.01 9.51 -5.19
C GLU A 88 17.03 10.07 -4.15
N TRP A 89 17.26 9.76 -2.87
CA TRP A 89 16.43 10.25 -1.77
C TRP A 89 17.03 11.53 -1.15
N PRO A 90 16.22 12.56 -0.83
CA PRO A 90 14.76 12.65 -1.02
C PRO A 90 14.39 12.75 -2.49
N LEU A 91 13.20 12.22 -2.84
CA LEU A 91 12.66 12.36 -4.20
C LEU A 91 12.70 13.85 -4.57
N LYS A 92 13.46 14.17 -5.60
CA LYS A 92 13.45 15.52 -6.18
C LYS A 92 12.10 15.67 -6.86
N THR A 93 11.32 16.67 -6.45
CA THR A 93 10.07 17.01 -7.13
C THR A 93 10.35 17.29 -8.61
N PRO A 94 9.45 16.87 -9.53
CA PRO A 94 9.52 17.27 -10.93
C PRO A 94 9.56 18.79 -11.11
#